data_AF-A0A9X8HG63-F1
#
_entry.id   AF-A0A9X8HG63-F1
#
_cell.length_a   1.000
_cell.length_b   1.000
_cell.length_c   1.000
_cell.angle_alpha   90.00
_cell.angle_beta   90.00
_cell.angle_gamma   90.00
#
_symmetry.space_group_name_H-M   'P 1'
#
loop_
_entity.id
_entity.type
_entity.pdbx_description
1 polymer ?
#
loop_
_entity_poly.entity_id
_entity_poly.type
_entity_poly.pdbx_seq_one_letter_code
_entity_poly.pdbx_strand_id
1 'polypeptide(L)'
;MKNPLNSRNKTLPSDQRGAYQYFLRVVSTDYSFLNGDEIKSNQYSVTEHFLQMTPTGHKGLPRVSFAYEFSPIKFRIEQTQNGLFPFFTSICAIVGGVFTVMGLVDSAMHQLSTKALKQPSLL
;
A
#
# COMPACT_ATOMS: atom_id res chain seq x y z
N MET A 1 10.94 -11.89 8.71
CA MET A 1 10.28 -12.22 7.42
C MET A 1 9.87 -13.68 7.43
N LYS A 2 8.65 -14.02 7.00
CA LYS A 2 8.10 -15.38 7.06
C LYS A 2 8.24 -16.04 5.69
N ASN A 3 9.12 -17.05 5.59
CA ASN A 3 9.27 -17.84 4.37
C ASN A 3 8.12 -18.87 4.28
N PRO A 4 7.32 -18.90 3.20
CA PRO A 4 6.21 -19.83 3.05
C PRO A 4 6.62 -21.31 2.90
N LEU A 5 7.88 -21.59 2.58
CA LEU A 5 8.44 -22.95 2.51
C LEU A 5 9.04 -23.45 3.83
N ASN A 6 9.06 -22.63 4.88
CA ASN A 6 9.68 -23.05 6.14
C ASN A 6 8.84 -24.16 6.80
N SER A 7 9.49 -25.26 7.19
CA SER A 7 8.89 -26.42 7.88
C SER A 7 7.83 -27.22 7.10
N ARG A 8 7.93 -27.28 5.76
CA ARG A 8 7.03 -28.10 4.91
C ARG A 8 7.68 -29.42 4.53
N ASN A 9 7.18 -30.52 5.10
CA ASN A 9 7.51 -31.88 4.66
C ASN A 9 6.37 -32.44 3.82
N LYS A 10 6.67 -32.98 2.64
CA LYS A 10 5.72 -33.71 1.81
C LYS A 10 6.28 -35.10 1.51
N THR A 11 5.52 -36.12 1.89
CA THR A 11 5.80 -37.52 1.58
C THR A 11 4.83 -37.98 0.50
N LEU A 12 5.34 -38.56 -0.58
CA LEU A 12 4.52 -39.22 -1.60
C LEU A 12 4.02 -40.56 -1.07
N PRO A 13 2.75 -40.95 -1.32
CA PRO A 13 2.30 -42.31 -1.10
C PRO A 13 3.04 -43.28 -2.03
N SER A 14 3.31 -44.49 -1.56
CA SER A 14 4.13 -45.52 -2.22
C SER A 14 3.69 -45.92 -3.64
N ASP A 15 2.45 -45.60 -4.00
CA ASP A 15 1.79 -45.98 -5.26
C ASP A 15 1.82 -44.88 -6.33
N GLN A 16 2.27 -43.66 -5.99
CA GLN A 16 2.36 -42.55 -6.94
C GLN A 16 3.80 -42.22 -7.31
N ARG A 17 4.10 -42.30 -8.61
CA ARG A 17 5.31 -41.74 -9.20
C ARG A 17 4.96 -40.37 -9.78
N GLY A 18 5.72 -39.35 -9.41
CA GLY A 18 5.48 -37.99 -9.88
C GLY A 18 6.71 -37.10 -9.67
N ALA A 19 6.73 -35.96 -10.35
CA ALA A 19 7.74 -34.93 -10.16
C ALA A 19 7.12 -33.72 -9.47
N TYR A 20 7.83 -33.16 -8.50
CA TYR A 20 7.49 -31.88 -7.89
C TYR A 20 8.30 -30.78 -8.56
N GLN A 21 7.61 -29.74 -9.02
CA GLN A 21 8.21 -28.53 -9.54
C GLN A 21 7.81 -27.35 -8.67
N TYR A 22 8.80 -26.72 -8.06
CA TYR A 22 8.63 -25.54 -7.22
C TYR A 22 9.08 -24.31 -8.01
N PHE A 23 8.18 -23.34 -8.17
CA PHE A 23 8.48 -22.02 -8.72
C PHE A 23 8.61 -21.03 -7.57
N LEU A 24 9.83 -20.56 -7.34
CA LEU A 24 10.14 -19.56 -6.32
C LEU A 24 10.28 -18.20 -6.99
N ARG A 25 9.43 -17.26 -6.59
CA ARG A 25 9.47 -15.87 -7.04
C ARG A 25 9.93 -14.99 -5.89
N VAL A 26 11.01 -14.24 -6.11
CA VAL A 26 11.57 -13.34 -5.09
C VAL A 26 11.41 -11.89 -5.50
N VAL A 27 10.87 -11.08 -4.60
CA VAL A 27 10.61 -9.66 -4.82
C VAL A 27 11.40 -8.85 -3.81
N SER A 28 12.31 -8.00 -4.28
CA SER A 28 13.07 -7.09 -3.41
C SER A 28 12.14 -6.00 -2.86
N THR A 29 12.22 -5.73 -1.57
CA THR A 29 11.45 -4.68 -0.88
C THR A 29 12.41 -3.88 -0.01
N ASP A 30 12.64 -2.63 -0.38
CA ASP A 30 13.50 -1.72 0.37
C ASP A 30 12.60 -0.81 1.23
N TYR A 31 12.90 -0.75 2.53
CA TYR A 31 12.26 0.17 3.47
C TYR A 31 13.24 1.27 3.83
N SER A 32 12.90 2.51 3.48
CA SER A 32 13.72 3.68 3.75
C SER A 32 13.04 4.49 4.85
N PHE A 33 13.68 4.55 6.02
CA PHE A 33 13.20 5.32 7.16
C PHE A 33 13.70 6.76 7.11
N LEU A 34 12.98 7.66 7.79
CA LEU A 34 13.33 9.08 7.94
C LEU A 34 14.72 9.32 8.54
N ASN A 35 15.22 8.36 9.32
CA ASN A 35 16.52 8.41 9.97
C ASN A 35 17.68 8.12 9.00
N GLY A 36 17.39 7.83 7.73
CA GLY A 36 18.39 7.39 6.74
C GLY A 36 18.72 5.91 6.80
N ASP A 37 18.12 5.16 7.73
CA ASP A 37 18.25 3.71 7.80
C ASP A 37 17.49 3.06 6.64
N GLU A 38 18.20 2.31 5.80
CA GLU A 38 17.62 1.51 4.72
C GLU A 38 17.61 0.04 5.14
N ILE A 39 16.42 -0.52 5.37
CA ILE A 39 16.25 -1.96 5.62
C ILE A 39 15.93 -2.65 4.31
N LYS A 40 16.91 -3.39 3.79
CA LYS A 40 16.75 -4.25 2.61
C LYS A 40 16.06 -5.55 3.01
N SER A 41 14.90 -5.80 2.43
CA SER A 41 14.06 -6.95 2.69
C SER A 41 13.68 -7.65 1.38
N ASN A 42 13.27 -8.91 1.47
CA ASN A 42 12.90 -9.77 0.34
C ASN A 42 11.59 -10.49 0.66
N GLN A 43 10.61 -10.36 -0.23
CA GLN A 43 9.37 -11.12 -0.17
C GLN A 43 9.49 -12.36 -1.05
N TYR A 44 8.96 -13.48 -0.56
CA TYR A 44 9.03 -14.78 -1.22
C TYR A 44 7.63 -15.28 -1.53
N SER A 45 7.36 -15.59 -2.79
CA SER A 45 6.15 -16.28 -3.23
C SER A 45 6.54 -17.61 -3.85
N VAL A 46 5.80 -18.67 -3.51
CA VAL A 46 6.11 -20.03 -3.92
C VAL A 46 4.87 -20.67 -4.52
N THR A 47 5.01 -21.17 -5.74
CA THR A 47 3.96 -21.94 -6.42
C THR A 47 4.45 -23.37 -6.61
N GLU A 48 3.62 -24.34 -6.22
CA GLU A 48 3.93 -25.76 -6.38
C GLU A 48 3.14 -26.33 -7.55
N HIS A 49 3.82 -27.08 -8.42
CA HIS A 49 3.20 -27.81 -9.50
C HIS A 49 3.61 -29.29 -9.41
N PHE A 50 2.62 -30.17 -9.35
CA PHE A 50 2.84 -31.61 -9.26
C PHE A 50 2.50 -32.26 -10.59
N LEU A 51 3.48 -32.88 -11.23
CA LEU A 51 3.28 -33.68 -12.42
C LEU A 51 3.11 -35.14 -12.00
N GLN A 52 1.90 -35.67 -12.16
CA GLN A 52 1.62 -37.10 -12.00
C GLN A 52 2.17 -37.86 -13.22
N MET A 53 3.02 -38.85 -13.00
CA MET A 53 3.56 -39.67 -14.08
C MET A 53 2.66 -40.89 -14.29
N THR A 54 1.91 -40.88 -15.38
CA THR A 54 1.15 -42.05 -15.83
C THR A 54 2.07 -43.05 -16.56
N PRO A 55 1.84 -44.37 -16.43
CA PRO A 55 2.69 -45.41 -17.02
C PRO A 55 2.87 -45.32 -18.54
N THR A 56 1.92 -44.71 -19.24
CA THR A 56 1.82 -44.74 -20.72
C THR A 56 2.48 -43.54 -21.41
N GLY A 57 2.73 -42.43 -20.71
CA GLY A 57 3.09 -41.15 -21.36
C GLY A 57 4.41 -40.51 -20.95
N HIS A 58 4.86 -40.71 -19.70
CA HIS A 58 5.98 -39.96 -19.15
C HIS A 58 7.02 -40.90 -18.53
N LYS A 59 7.98 -41.37 -19.34
CA LYS A 59 9.21 -42.06 -18.89
C LYS A 59 10.16 -41.05 -18.21
N GLY A 60 9.69 -40.36 -17.18
CA GLY A 60 10.51 -39.49 -16.35
C GLY A 60 10.91 -40.21 -15.07
N LEU A 61 12.17 -40.08 -14.65
CA LEU A 61 12.56 -40.42 -13.28
C LEU A 61 11.90 -39.42 -12.33
N PRO A 62 11.48 -39.84 -11.11
CA PRO A 62 10.97 -38.91 -10.11
C PRO A 62 12.03 -37.85 -9.83
N ARG A 63 11.65 -36.58 -9.97
CA ARG A 63 12.56 -35.45 -9.80
C ARG A 63 11.86 -34.33 -9.02
N VAL A 64 12.64 -33.67 -8.19
CA VAL A 64 12.28 -32.40 -7.57
C VAL A 64 13.05 -31.31 -8.29
N SER A 65 12.35 -30.33 -8.87
CA SER A 65 12.95 -29.18 -9.56
C SER A 65 12.59 -27.89 -8.85
N PHE A 66 13.57 -27.03 -8.62
CA PHE A 66 13.37 -25.70 -8.06
C PHE A 66 13.72 -24.67 -9.13
N ALA A 67 12.70 -24.03 -9.71
CA ALA A 67 12.86 -22.90 -10.62
C ALA A 67 12.85 -21.60 -9.80
N TYR A 68 13.96 -20.89 -9.78
CA TYR A 68 14.12 -19.65 -9.03
C TYR A 68 14.13 -18.46 -10.00
N GLU A 69 13.15 -17.56 -9.87
CA GLU A 69 13.04 -16.37 -10.69
C GLU A 69 12.98 -15.11 -9.81
N PHE A 70 13.81 -14.12 -10.15
CA PHE A 70 13.75 -12.80 -9.56
C PHE A 70 12.65 -11.99 -10.25
N SER A 71 11.77 -11.37 -9.48
CA SER A 71 10.78 -10.44 -10.03
C SER A 71 11.48 -9.18 -10.55
N PRO A 72 11.14 -8.68 -11.75
CA PRO A 72 11.66 -7.41 -12.26
C PRO A 72 11.09 -6.19 -11.51
N ILE A 73 10.17 -6.40 -10.55
CA ILE A 73 9.55 -5.35 -9.76
C ILE A 73 10.22 -5.26 -8.39
N LYS A 74 10.53 -4.03 -7.97
CA LYS A 74 11.05 -3.71 -6.65
C LYS A 74 10.12 -2.72 -5.94
N PHE A 75 9.76 -3.03 -4.70
CA PHE A 75 9.03 -2.09 -3.85
C PHE A 75 10.01 -1.21 -3.08
N ARG A 76 9.82 0.10 -3.13
CA ARG A 76 10.56 1.08 -2.33
C ARG A 76 9.55 1.87 -1.51
N ILE A 77 9.59 1.68 -0.19
CA ILE A 77 8.70 2.35 0.76
C ILE A 77 9.53 3.42 1.46
N GLU A 78 9.36 4.66 1.00
CA GLU A 78 9.99 5.83 1.60
C GLU A 78 9.05 6.44 2.64
N GLN A 79 9.50 6.53 3.88
CA GLN A 79 8.80 7.33 4.89
C GLN A 79 9.18 8.80 4.69
N THR A 80 8.33 9.58 4.01
CA THR A 80 8.52 11.02 3.88
C THR A 80 7.87 11.76 5.05
N GLN A 81 8.55 12.78 5.58
CA GLN A 81 7.94 13.72 6.50
C GLN A 81 7.47 14.91 5.69
N ASN A 82 6.18 15.21 5.81
CA ASN A 82 5.61 16.41 5.23
C ASN A 82 6.27 17.60 5.96
N GLY A 83 6.96 18.47 5.21
CA GLY A 83 7.65 19.63 5.79
C GLY A 83 6.71 20.61 6.50
N LEU A 84 7.27 21.68 7.07
CA LEU A 84 6.47 22.70 7.78
C LEU A 84 5.59 23.57 6.86
N PHE A 85 5.83 23.56 5.55
CA PHE A 85 5.07 24.36 4.58
C PHE A 85 3.54 24.09 4.59
N PRO A 86 3.06 22.83 4.53
CA PRO A 86 1.63 22.53 4.68
C PRO A 86 1.02 23.01 6.00
N PHE A 87 1.81 23.11 7.08
CA PHE A 87 1.34 23.69 8.34
C PHE A 87 1.12 25.21 8.21
N PHE A 88 2.06 25.94 7.58
CA PHE A 88 1.88 27.37 7.30
C PHE A 88 0.69 27.64 6.38
N THR A 89 0.50 26.81 5.35
CA THR A 89 -0.67 26.91 4.46
C THR A 89 -1.97 26.70 5.24
N SER A 90 -2.00 25.78 6.20
CA SER A 90 -3.16 25.55 7.07
C SER A 90 -3.48 26.76 7.96
N ILE A 91 -2.47 27.38 8.57
CA ILE A 91 -2.65 28.61 9.37
C ILE A 91 -3.23 29.73 8.50
N CYS A 92 -2.66 29.96 7.31
CA CYS A 92 -3.13 30.98 6.40
C CYS A 92 -4.60 30.76 6.00
N ALA A 93 -4.98 29.51 5.72
CA ALA A 93 -6.36 29.16 5.37
C ALA A 93 -7.34 29.44 6.52
N ILE A 94 -6.95 29.14 7.77
CA ILE A 94 -7.79 29.39 8.95
C ILE A 94 -7.95 30.90 9.19
N VAL A 95 -6.86 31.66 9.19
CA VAL A 95 -6.89 33.11 9.44
C VAL A 95 -7.68 33.84 8.35
N GLY A 96 -7.44 33.51 7.08
CA GLY A 96 -8.20 34.06 5.96
C GLY A 96 -9.68 33.73 6.06
N GLY A 97 -10.01 32.47 6.38
CA GLY A 97 -11.40 32.04 6.55
C GLY A 97 -12.13 32.80 7.66
N VAL A 98 -11.53 32.95 8.84
CA VAL A 98 -12.13 33.68 9.96
C VAL A 98 -12.36 35.15 9.60
N PHE A 99 -11.39 35.79 8.95
CA PHE A 99 -11.50 37.20 8.55
C PHE A 99 -12.64 37.41 7.52
N THR A 100 -12.75 36.53 6.53
CA THR A 100 -13.85 36.56 5.56
C THR A 100 -15.21 36.35 6.23
N VAL A 101 -15.33 35.36 7.12
CA VAL A 101 -16.59 35.08 7.81
C VAL A 101 -17.01 36.24 8.72
N MET A 102 -16.08 36.82 9.49
CA MET A 102 -16.37 37.98 10.33
C MET A 102 -16.83 39.19 9.50
N GLY A 103 -16.15 39.51 8.41
CA GLY A 103 -16.53 40.62 7.54
C GLY A 103 -17.90 40.42 6.88
N LEU A 104 -18.24 39.18 6.52
CA LEU A 104 -19.54 38.86 5.93
C LEU A 104 -20.67 38.98 6.96
N VAL A 105 -20.43 38.53 8.20
CA VAL A 105 -21.38 38.66 9.31
C VAL A 105 -21.60 40.12 9.69
N ASP A 106 -20.53 40.90 9.84
CA ASP A 106 -20.61 42.33 10.16
C ASP A 106 -21.39 43.10 9.10
N SER A 107 -21.07 42.87 7.82
CA SER A 107 -21.78 43.47 6.69
C SER A 107 -23.26 43.08 6.66
N ALA A 108 -23.58 41.82 6.95
CA ALA A 108 -24.97 41.35 7.02
C ALA A 108 -25.74 41.98 8.18
N MET A 109 -25.13 42.07 9.37
CA MET A 109 -25.74 42.69 10.55
C MET A 109 -25.96 44.18 10.34
N HIS A 110 -25.00 44.89 9.75
CA HIS A 110 -25.13 46.32 9.45
C HIS A 110 -26.25 46.58 8.44
N GLN A 111 -26.38 45.76 7.40
CA GLN A 111 -27.48 45.86 6.42
C GLN A 111 -28.85 45.57 7.03
N LEU A 112 -28.95 44.61 7.94
CA LEU A 112 -30.20 44.31 8.65
C LEU A 112 -30.60 45.44 9.60
N SER A 113 -29.63 45.98 10.36
CA SER A 113 -29.87 47.09 11.30
C SER A 113 -30.30 48.37 10.57
N THR A 114 -29.59 48.74 9.50
CA THR A 114 -29.94 49.91 8.68
C THR A 114 -31.28 49.75 7.95
N LYS A 115 -31.64 48.54 7.48
CA LYS A 115 -32.95 48.29 6.87
C LYS A 115 -34.09 48.31 7.90
N ALA A 116 -33.88 47.75 9.09
CA ALA A 116 -34.85 47.79 10.19
C ALA A 116 -35.11 49.21 10.69
N LEU A 117 -34.08 50.06 10.74
CA LEU A 117 -34.20 51.46 11.13
C LEU A 117 -34.82 52.36 10.05
N LYS A 118 -34.80 51.96 8.77
CA LYS A 118 -35.41 52.73 7.67
C LYS A 118 -36.89 52.43 7.45
N GLN A 119 -37.51 51.57 8.27
CA GLN A 119 -38.92 51.19 8.17
C GLN A 119 -39.76 51.73 9.36
N PRO A 120 -39.81 53.06 9.57
CA PRO A 120 -40.99 53.66 10.20
C PRO A 120 -41.45 54.91 9.44
N SER A 121 -42.01 54.75 8.23
CA SER A 121 -42.87 55.79 7.62
C SER A 121 -43.59 55.26 6.37
N LEU A 122 -44.58 54.39 6.57
CA LEU A 122 -45.70 54.23 5.64
C LEU A 122 -46.95 53.92 6.50
N LEU A 123 -47.41 54.97 7.17
CA LEU A 123 -48.82 55.19 7.49
C LEU A 123 -49.31 56.26 6.51
#